data_AF-A0A0F9P5S8-F1
#
_entry.id   AF-A0A0F9P5S8-F1
#
_cell.length_a   1.000
_cell.length_b   1.000
_cell.length_c   1.000
_cell.angle_alpha   90.00
_cell.angle_beta   90.00
_cell.angle_gamma   90.00
#
_symmetry.space_group_name_H-M   'P 1'
#
loop_
_entity.id
_entity.type
_entity.pdbx_description
1 polymer ?
#
loop_
_entity_poly.entity_id
_entity_poly.type
_entity_poly.pdbx_seq_one_letter_code
_entity_poly.pdbx_strand_id
1 'polypeptide(L)'
;MILLAITLIMVTLLTSGCSSTRLAYRYADWGAVWWVEDRVTLTPPQKQQLNVDLESLKKWHCSKELPRYSAWLDSLQGTLASGDLGPTEINNLQIQMMTFIPPLLKQITPAAVNLFSSLSDEQVNELAGNMVEKRRKFEEKFLVGDAEEIAKARSERTAERAEQWLGSLNSTQQRIIKDWSEDRIGQTRIWLEGRRNWQKALLNALDNRHEPGFKDTITELINNSAVARGDGYTEIMNRSIEAMASLIQDLLLASEPSHLDHLAERASKLHGDFEALTCTQDF
;
A
#
# COMPACT_ATOMS: atom_id res chain seq x y z
N MET A 1 12.12 35.16 -31.01
CA MET A 1 12.67 33.78 -30.87
C MET A 1 12.69 33.30 -29.42
N ILE A 2 13.13 34.10 -28.44
CA ILE A 2 13.13 33.70 -27.01
C ILE A 2 11.69 33.57 -26.45
N LEU A 3 10.77 34.47 -26.83
CA LEU A 3 9.34 34.37 -26.44
C LEU A 3 8.64 33.14 -27.05
N LEU A 4 8.97 32.75 -28.29
CA LEU A 4 8.43 31.55 -28.94
C LEU A 4 8.95 30.24 -28.31
N ALA A 5 10.19 30.23 -27.81
CA ALA A 5 10.77 29.08 -27.11
C ALA A 5 10.16 28.90 -25.71
N ILE A 6 9.86 29.98 -24.99
CA ILE A 6 9.20 29.93 -23.68
C ILE A 6 7.75 29.44 -23.82
N THR A 7 7.01 29.91 -24.85
CA THR A 7 5.65 29.43 -25.11
C THR A 7 5.63 27.96 -25.54
N LEU A 8 6.63 27.47 -26.30
CA LEU A 8 6.71 26.06 -26.71
C LEU A 8 7.07 25.13 -25.54
N ILE A 9 7.90 25.58 -24.59
CA ILE A 9 8.23 24.85 -23.35
C ILE A 9 7.03 24.81 -22.39
N MET A 10 6.27 25.90 -22.29
CA MET A 10 5.05 25.96 -21.46
C MET A 10 3.88 25.15 -22.08
N VAL A 11 3.78 25.09 -23.42
CA VAL A 11 2.78 24.28 -24.14
C VAL A 11 3.14 22.78 -24.15
N THR A 12 4.43 22.41 -24.11
CA THR A 12 4.86 21.00 -23.95
C THR A 12 4.66 20.46 -22.53
N LEU A 13 4.71 21.33 -21.51
CA LEU A 13 4.29 21.01 -20.14
C LEU A 13 2.76 20.81 -20.01
N LEU A 14 1.97 21.38 -20.93
CA LEU A 14 0.51 21.28 -20.95
C LEU A 14 -0.02 20.11 -21.81
N THR A 15 0.81 19.45 -22.62
CA THR A 15 0.38 18.34 -23.53
C THR A 15 0.88 16.95 -23.15
N SER A 16 1.55 16.82 -22.01
CA SER A 16 1.75 15.52 -21.36
C SER A 16 1.69 15.70 -19.86
N GLY A 17 0.48 15.71 -19.30
CA GLY A 17 0.30 15.63 -17.86
C GLY A 17 1.06 14.42 -17.35
N CYS A 18 2.24 14.64 -16.75
CA CYS A 18 3.00 13.58 -16.12
C CYS A 18 2.11 13.05 -15.00
N SER A 19 1.45 11.93 -15.25
CA SER A 19 0.71 11.25 -14.20
C SER A 19 1.67 11.02 -13.05
N SER A 20 1.29 11.49 -11.86
CA SER A 20 2.04 11.25 -10.62
C SER A 20 2.23 9.76 -10.37
N THR A 21 1.27 8.92 -10.81
CA THR A 21 1.37 7.46 -10.78
C THR A 21 2.51 6.96 -11.68
N ARG A 22 2.56 7.42 -12.94
CA ARG A 22 3.61 7.02 -13.89
C ARG A 22 5.00 7.49 -13.43
N LEU A 23 5.07 8.70 -12.88
CA LEU A 23 6.30 9.24 -12.33
C LEU A 23 6.76 8.45 -11.10
N ALA A 24 5.86 8.18 -10.15
CA ALA A 24 6.17 7.39 -8.96
C ALA A 24 6.62 5.97 -9.34
N TYR A 25 5.95 5.32 -10.30
CA TYR A 25 6.33 4.00 -10.77
C TYR A 25 7.71 3.99 -11.45
N ARG A 26 8.01 5.04 -12.24
CA ARG A 26 9.32 5.18 -12.89
C ARG A 26 10.47 5.17 -11.87
N TYR A 27 10.31 5.84 -10.74
CA TYR A 27 11.32 5.97 -9.67
C TYR A 27 11.08 5.04 -8.46
N ALA A 28 10.23 4.02 -8.60
CA ALA A 28 9.85 3.15 -7.49
C ALA A 28 11.04 2.34 -6.94
N ASP A 29 11.97 1.94 -7.80
CA ASP A 29 13.24 1.28 -7.45
C ASP A 29 14.11 2.16 -6.55
N TRP A 30 14.36 3.40 -6.97
CA TRP A 30 15.10 4.38 -6.19
C TRP A 30 14.43 4.66 -4.83
N GLY A 31 13.10 4.83 -4.83
CA GLY A 31 12.33 5.01 -3.60
C GLY A 31 12.41 3.81 -2.65
N ALA A 32 12.42 2.59 -3.19
CA ALA A 32 12.55 1.36 -2.42
C ALA A 32 13.93 1.24 -1.78
N VAL A 33 15.01 1.55 -2.50
CA VAL A 33 16.37 1.59 -1.92
C VAL A 33 16.44 2.60 -0.78
N TRP A 34 15.96 3.83 -1.00
CA TRP A 34 15.94 4.86 0.05
C TRP A 34 15.14 4.42 1.29
N TRP A 35 14.01 3.75 1.08
CA TRP A 35 13.19 3.22 2.18
C TRP A 35 13.93 2.14 2.99
N VAL A 36 14.74 1.30 2.35
CA VAL A 36 15.60 0.32 3.03
C VAL A 36 16.72 1.04 3.78
N GLU A 37 17.38 2.01 3.15
CA GLU A 37 18.50 2.76 3.76
C GLU A 37 18.07 3.59 4.97
N ASP A 38 16.83 4.06 5.02
CA ASP A 38 16.22 4.69 6.21
C ASP A 38 16.01 3.70 7.38
N ARG A 39 16.42 2.43 7.23
CA ARG A 39 16.33 1.38 8.27
C ARG A 39 17.67 0.71 8.53
N VAL A 40 18.50 0.52 7.51
CA VAL A 40 19.80 -0.13 7.61
C VAL A 40 20.73 0.41 6.54
N THR A 41 21.93 0.83 6.91
CA THR A 41 22.92 1.39 6.00
C THR A 41 23.50 0.28 5.12
N LEU A 42 23.29 0.35 3.81
CA LEU A 42 23.73 -0.70 2.88
C LEU A 42 25.14 -0.45 2.35
N THR A 43 25.92 -1.52 2.25
CA THR A 43 27.21 -1.53 1.55
C THR A 43 27.02 -1.43 0.03
N PRO A 44 28.02 -0.97 -0.75
CA PRO A 44 27.89 -0.90 -2.21
C PRO A 44 27.47 -2.23 -2.87
N PRO A 45 28.03 -3.41 -2.50
CA PRO A 45 27.56 -4.70 -3.04
C PRO A 45 26.10 -5.01 -2.71
N GLN A 46 25.65 -4.72 -1.49
CA GLN A 46 24.24 -4.92 -1.09
C GLN A 46 23.29 -4.02 -1.89
N LYS A 47 23.65 -2.75 -2.11
CA LYS A 47 22.87 -1.83 -2.96
C LYS A 47 22.78 -2.32 -4.40
N GLN A 48 23.91 -2.79 -4.95
CA GLN A 48 23.93 -3.34 -6.31
C GLN A 48 23.02 -4.56 -6.43
N GLN A 49 23.08 -5.50 -5.48
CA GLN A 49 22.21 -6.66 -5.47
C GLN A 49 20.73 -6.28 -5.31
N LEU A 50 20.42 -5.36 -4.40
CA LEU A 50 19.05 -4.87 -4.19
C LEU A 50 18.48 -4.21 -5.46
N ASN A 51 19.28 -3.44 -6.21
CA ASN A 51 18.84 -2.86 -7.47
C ASN A 51 18.49 -3.93 -8.51
N VAL A 52 19.32 -4.97 -8.66
CA VAL A 52 19.03 -6.09 -9.57
C VAL A 52 17.72 -6.79 -9.18
N ASP A 53 17.53 -7.04 -7.89
CA ASP A 53 16.32 -7.68 -7.37
C ASP A 53 15.06 -6.81 -7.61
N LEU A 54 15.17 -5.48 -7.43
CA LEU A 54 14.09 -4.52 -7.66
C LEU A 54 13.76 -4.36 -9.16
N GLU A 55 14.74 -4.38 -10.04
CA GLU A 55 14.52 -4.38 -11.50
C GLU A 55 13.74 -5.62 -11.94
N SER A 56 14.12 -6.79 -11.43
CA SER A 56 13.42 -8.05 -11.67
C SER A 56 11.97 -8.00 -11.17
N LEU A 57 11.76 -7.49 -9.95
CA LEU A 57 10.42 -7.30 -9.37
C LEU A 57 9.58 -6.35 -10.22
N LYS A 58 10.14 -5.21 -10.65
CA LYS A 58 9.46 -4.21 -11.49
C LYS A 58 9.07 -4.79 -12.85
N LYS A 59 9.94 -5.60 -13.47
CA LYS A 59 9.66 -6.29 -14.74
C LYS A 59 8.55 -7.33 -14.60
N TRP A 60 8.55 -8.10 -13.51
CA TRP A 60 7.45 -9.01 -13.22
C TRP A 60 6.15 -8.25 -12.97
N HIS A 61 6.19 -7.19 -12.15
CA HIS A 61 5.02 -6.41 -11.78
C HIS A 61 4.35 -5.76 -13.00
N CYS A 62 5.13 -5.13 -13.89
CA CYS A 62 4.56 -4.51 -15.09
C CYS A 62 4.02 -5.53 -16.11
N SER A 63 4.54 -6.76 -16.15
CA SER A 63 4.12 -7.77 -17.13
C SER A 63 3.01 -8.70 -16.61
N LYS A 64 2.82 -8.81 -15.29
CA LYS A 64 1.88 -9.75 -14.66
C LYS A 64 0.81 -9.06 -13.81
N GLU A 65 1.17 -8.05 -13.03
CA GLU A 65 0.25 -7.43 -12.07
C GLU A 65 -0.47 -6.22 -12.65
N LEU A 66 0.22 -5.32 -13.36
CA LEU A 66 -0.43 -4.14 -13.98
C LEU A 66 -1.60 -4.51 -14.92
N PRO A 67 -1.50 -5.54 -15.78
CA PRO A 67 -2.65 -5.99 -16.57
C PRO A 67 -3.84 -6.44 -15.71
N ARG A 68 -3.58 -7.11 -14.58
CA ARG A 68 -4.64 -7.53 -13.65
C ARG A 68 -5.30 -6.34 -12.98
N TYR A 69 -4.53 -5.30 -12.67
CA TYR A 69 -5.05 -4.09 -12.04
C TYR A 69 -5.89 -3.28 -13.02
N SER A 70 -5.48 -3.21 -14.29
CA SER A 70 -6.29 -2.66 -15.38
C SER A 70 -7.63 -3.40 -15.51
N ALA A 71 -7.61 -4.74 -15.61
CA ALA A 71 -8.85 -5.53 -15.72
C ALA A 71 -9.80 -5.38 -14.52
N TRP A 72 -9.26 -5.17 -13.31
CA TRP A 72 -10.08 -4.86 -12.14
C TRP A 72 -10.69 -3.45 -12.21
N LEU A 73 -9.94 -2.47 -12.73
CA LEU A 73 -10.48 -1.12 -12.97
C LEU A 73 -11.54 -1.10 -14.06
N ASP A 74 -11.45 -1.96 -15.08
CA ASP A 74 -12.51 -2.17 -16.07
C ASP A 74 -13.78 -2.70 -15.41
N SER A 75 -13.62 -3.68 -14.51
CA SER A 75 -14.75 -4.25 -13.75
C SER A 75 -15.41 -3.18 -12.88
N LEU A 76 -14.62 -2.35 -12.19
CA LEU A 76 -15.12 -1.21 -11.42
C LEU A 76 -15.89 -0.22 -12.30
N GLN A 77 -15.33 0.17 -13.45
CA GLN A 77 -15.98 1.09 -14.39
C GLN A 77 -17.30 0.51 -14.92
N GLY A 78 -17.34 -0.79 -15.22
CA GLY A 78 -18.56 -1.49 -15.62
C GLY A 78 -19.65 -1.44 -14.54
N THR A 79 -19.29 -1.71 -13.29
CA THR A 79 -20.20 -1.61 -12.14
C THR A 79 -20.74 -0.18 -11.94
N LEU A 80 -19.87 0.84 -12.10
CA LEU A 80 -20.30 2.24 -12.00
C LEU A 80 -21.26 2.62 -13.14
N ALA A 81 -20.98 2.16 -14.36
CA ALA A 81 -21.80 2.46 -15.53
C ALA A 81 -23.16 1.76 -15.51
N SER A 82 -23.26 0.56 -14.94
CA SER A 82 -24.53 -0.15 -14.78
C SER A 82 -25.39 0.40 -13.63
N GLY A 83 -24.77 1.12 -12.68
CA GLY A 83 -25.41 1.58 -11.45
C GLY A 83 -25.64 0.46 -10.43
N ASP A 84 -25.06 -0.73 -10.63
CA ASP A 84 -25.24 -1.89 -9.75
C ASP A 84 -24.29 -1.83 -8.53
N LEU A 85 -24.55 -0.86 -7.65
CA LEU A 85 -23.78 -0.64 -6.42
C LEU A 85 -24.28 -1.49 -5.25
N GLY A 86 -24.81 -2.68 -5.55
CA GLY A 86 -25.30 -3.63 -4.56
C GLY A 86 -24.18 -4.17 -3.64
N PRO A 87 -24.52 -4.59 -2.40
CA PRO A 87 -23.54 -5.12 -1.44
C PRO A 87 -22.66 -6.26 -2.01
N THR A 88 -23.27 -7.16 -2.77
CA THR A 88 -22.59 -8.32 -3.36
C THR A 88 -21.50 -7.88 -4.34
N GLU A 89 -21.77 -6.88 -5.17
CA GLU A 89 -20.91 -6.45 -6.27
C GLU A 89 -19.72 -5.65 -5.73
N ILE A 90 -19.96 -4.77 -4.76
CA ILE A 90 -18.91 -4.06 -4.03
C ILE A 90 -18.01 -5.04 -3.27
N ASN A 91 -18.59 -6.03 -2.59
CA ASN A 91 -17.82 -7.05 -1.89
C ASN A 91 -16.98 -7.91 -2.87
N ASN A 92 -17.53 -8.27 -4.03
CA ASN A 92 -16.80 -9.00 -5.07
C ASN A 92 -15.60 -8.20 -5.59
N LEU A 93 -15.77 -6.90 -5.86
CA LEU A 93 -14.67 -6.01 -6.26
C LEU A 93 -13.58 -5.95 -5.19
N GLN A 94 -13.96 -5.85 -3.91
CA GLN A 94 -12.99 -5.83 -2.81
C GLN A 94 -12.23 -7.15 -2.66
N ILE A 95 -12.93 -8.29 -2.71
CA ILE A 95 -12.31 -9.62 -2.63
C ILE A 95 -11.30 -9.80 -3.77
N GLN A 96 -11.68 -9.42 -5.00
CA GLN A 96 -10.77 -9.46 -6.15
C GLN A 96 -9.53 -8.59 -5.91
N MET A 97 -9.69 -7.36 -5.42
CA MET A 97 -8.57 -6.46 -5.11
C MET A 97 -7.62 -7.08 -4.07
N MET A 98 -8.14 -7.76 -3.05
CA MET A 98 -7.31 -8.43 -2.03
C MET A 98 -6.46 -9.57 -2.60
N THR A 99 -6.85 -10.16 -3.73
CA THR A 99 -6.08 -11.24 -4.39
C THR A 99 -4.77 -10.77 -5.02
N PHE A 100 -4.54 -9.45 -5.09
CA PHE A 100 -3.30 -8.88 -5.61
C PHE A 100 -2.14 -9.00 -4.62
N ILE A 101 -2.41 -9.07 -3.31
CA ILE A 101 -1.36 -9.05 -2.29
C ILE A 101 -0.50 -10.32 -2.25
N PRO A 102 -1.06 -11.56 -2.24
CA PRO A 102 -0.22 -12.76 -2.07
C PRO A 102 0.84 -12.96 -3.18
N PRO A 103 0.54 -12.74 -4.48
CA PRO A 103 1.56 -12.80 -5.52
C PRO A 103 2.69 -11.78 -5.34
N LEU A 104 2.37 -10.54 -4.93
CA LEU A 104 3.38 -9.51 -4.63
C LEU A 104 4.32 -9.96 -3.51
N LEU A 105 3.77 -10.47 -2.40
CA LEU A 105 4.55 -10.97 -1.25
C LEU A 105 5.46 -12.13 -1.66
N LYS A 106 4.94 -13.05 -2.47
CA LYS A 106 5.72 -14.16 -3.00
C LYS A 106 6.86 -13.67 -3.89
N GLN A 107 6.61 -12.69 -4.76
CA GLN A 107 7.62 -12.18 -5.68
C GLN A 107 8.71 -11.34 -4.99
N ILE A 108 8.40 -10.59 -3.94
CA ILE A 108 9.39 -9.82 -3.19
C ILE A 108 10.24 -10.68 -2.23
N THR A 109 9.75 -11.87 -1.86
CA THR A 109 10.40 -12.75 -0.87
C THR A 109 11.88 -13.06 -1.21
N PRO A 110 12.26 -13.44 -2.45
CA PRO A 110 13.67 -13.68 -2.78
C PRO A 110 14.58 -12.48 -2.54
N ALA A 111 14.12 -11.27 -2.89
CA ALA A 111 14.87 -10.03 -2.67
C ALA A 111 15.10 -9.77 -1.18
N ALA A 112 14.07 -10.00 -0.36
CA ALA A 112 14.16 -9.87 1.09
C ALA A 112 15.13 -10.90 1.69
N VAL A 113 15.09 -12.18 1.24
CA VAL A 113 16.01 -13.23 1.69
C VAL A 113 17.47 -12.89 1.33
N ASN A 114 17.71 -12.46 0.09
CA ASN A 114 19.04 -12.05 -0.37
C ASN A 114 19.59 -10.90 0.49
N LEU A 115 18.79 -9.86 0.71
CA LEU A 115 19.20 -8.72 1.52
C LEU A 115 19.45 -9.13 2.96
N PHE A 116 18.51 -9.81 3.60
CA PHE A 116 18.59 -10.15 5.03
C PHE A 116 19.71 -11.14 5.35
N SER A 117 19.98 -12.11 4.47
CA SER A 117 21.11 -13.03 4.64
C SER A 117 22.47 -12.34 4.51
N SER A 118 22.52 -11.21 3.79
CA SER A 118 23.76 -10.46 3.56
C SER A 118 24.12 -9.45 4.65
N LEU A 119 23.23 -9.20 5.62
CA LEU A 119 23.46 -8.19 6.65
C LEU A 119 24.58 -8.62 7.62
N SER A 120 25.39 -7.66 8.07
CA SER A 120 26.33 -7.86 9.20
C SER A 120 25.61 -7.76 10.55
N ASP A 121 26.28 -8.15 11.63
CA ASP A 121 25.72 -8.02 12.99
C ASP A 121 25.50 -6.54 13.36
N GLU A 122 26.38 -5.63 12.92
CA GLU A 122 26.22 -4.19 13.11
C GLU A 122 24.97 -3.68 12.38
N GLN A 123 24.73 -4.16 11.16
CA GLN A 123 23.55 -3.81 10.36
C GLN A 123 22.25 -4.34 10.98
N VAL A 124 22.27 -5.55 11.56
CA VAL A 124 21.11 -6.10 12.30
C VAL A 124 20.82 -5.25 13.55
N ASN A 125 21.86 -4.83 14.28
CA ASN A 125 21.72 -3.93 15.43
C ASN A 125 21.18 -2.55 15.05
N GLU A 126 21.68 -1.96 13.95
CA GLU A 126 21.17 -0.70 13.38
C GLU A 126 19.68 -0.83 13.03
N LEU A 127 19.31 -1.91 12.33
CA LEU A 127 17.92 -2.20 11.98
C LEU A 127 17.02 -2.29 13.21
N ALA A 128 17.46 -2.99 14.25
CA ALA A 128 16.73 -3.12 15.52
C ALA A 128 16.51 -1.74 16.18
N GLY A 129 17.56 -0.91 16.25
CA GLY A 129 17.48 0.45 16.77
C GLY A 129 16.48 1.33 15.99
N ASN A 130 16.58 1.32 14.67
CA ASN A 130 15.68 2.08 13.78
C ASN A 130 14.22 1.58 13.87
N MET A 131 13.99 0.28 14.12
CA MET A 131 12.65 -0.25 14.37
C MET A 131 12.04 0.30 15.66
N VAL A 132 12.83 0.47 16.72
CA VAL A 132 12.38 1.06 18.00
C VAL A 132 12.02 2.53 17.81
N GLU A 133 12.89 3.32 17.19
CA GLU A 133 12.62 4.75 16.98
C GLU A 133 11.37 4.98 16.12
N LYS A 134 11.20 4.19 15.04
CA LYS A 134 9.98 4.28 14.23
C LYS A 134 8.75 3.86 15.00
N ARG A 135 8.84 2.87 15.88
CA ARG A 135 7.72 2.48 16.75
C ARG A 135 7.26 3.67 17.59
N ARG A 136 8.19 4.37 18.25
CA ARG A 136 7.89 5.57 19.06
C ARG A 136 7.14 6.62 18.23
N LYS A 137 7.63 6.93 17.02
CA LYS A 137 6.96 7.85 16.09
C LYS A 137 5.55 7.39 15.69
N PHE A 138 5.34 6.08 15.50
CA PHE A 138 4.02 5.53 15.20
C PHE A 138 3.08 5.64 16.41
N GLU A 139 3.55 5.31 17.61
CA GLU A 139 2.77 5.45 18.83
C GLU A 139 2.39 6.92 19.07
N GLU A 140 3.32 7.85 18.86
CA GLU A 140 3.06 9.29 18.93
C GLU A 140 2.01 9.75 17.91
N LYS A 141 2.09 9.27 16.68
CA LYS A 141 1.16 9.65 15.62
C LYS A 141 -0.25 9.09 15.81
N PHE A 142 -0.38 7.91 16.41
CA PHE A 142 -1.62 7.14 16.37
C PHE A 142 -2.26 6.84 17.73
N LEU A 143 -1.54 7.03 18.84
CA LEU A 143 -2.01 6.74 20.20
C LEU A 143 -1.96 7.94 21.16
N VAL A 144 -1.50 9.12 20.70
CA VAL A 144 -1.52 10.34 21.52
C VAL A 144 -2.92 10.93 21.54
N GLY A 145 -3.35 11.32 22.74
CA GLY A 145 -4.67 11.87 23.01
C GLY A 145 -5.58 10.88 23.74
N ASP A 146 -6.76 11.35 24.12
CA ASP A 146 -7.81 10.47 24.62
C ASP A 146 -8.50 9.67 23.49
N ALA A 147 -9.47 8.83 23.85
CA ALA A 147 -10.15 7.97 22.88
C ALA A 147 -10.91 8.77 21.80
N GLU A 148 -11.45 9.94 22.15
CA GLU A 148 -12.19 10.80 21.24
C GLU A 148 -11.23 11.49 20.26
N GLU A 149 -10.12 12.03 20.75
CA GLU A 149 -9.08 12.64 19.91
C GLU A 149 -8.49 11.63 18.90
N ILE A 150 -8.24 10.38 19.33
CA ILE A 150 -7.73 9.32 18.45
C ILE A 150 -8.78 8.94 17.39
N ALA A 151 -10.05 8.83 17.76
CA ALA A 151 -11.13 8.51 16.83
C ALA A 151 -11.33 9.64 15.81
N LYS A 152 -11.29 10.91 16.25
CA LYS A 152 -11.35 12.08 15.37
C LYS A 152 -10.19 12.10 14.37
N ALA A 153 -8.95 11.93 14.83
CA ALA A 153 -7.79 11.90 13.95
C ALA A 153 -7.84 10.74 12.95
N ARG A 154 -8.47 9.61 13.32
CA ARG A 154 -8.76 8.51 12.37
C ARG A 154 -9.81 8.94 11.34
N SER A 155 -10.90 9.56 11.78
CA SER A 155 -11.96 10.06 10.91
C SER A 155 -11.41 11.02 9.86
N GLU A 156 -10.59 11.99 10.26
CA GLU A 156 -9.94 12.95 9.35
C GLU A 156 -9.10 12.25 8.29
N ARG A 157 -8.22 11.31 8.69
CA ARG A 157 -7.39 10.55 7.74
C ARG A 157 -8.21 9.66 6.80
N THR A 158 -9.33 9.11 7.27
CA THR A 158 -10.23 8.29 6.43
C THR A 158 -10.99 9.17 5.45
N ALA A 159 -11.45 10.36 5.88
CA ALA A 159 -12.10 11.36 5.03
C ALA A 159 -11.17 11.82 3.92
N GLU A 160 -9.94 12.23 4.24
CA GLU A 160 -8.93 12.63 3.25
C GLU A 160 -8.68 11.56 2.18
N ARG A 161 -8.73 10.28 2.56
CA ARG A 161 -8.57 9.16 1.61
C ARG A 161 -9.82 8.95 0.76
N ALA A 162 -11.01 9.05 1.35
CA ALA A 162 -12.26 8.96 0.61
C ALA A 162 -12.39 10.13 -0.39
N GLU A 163 -11.97 11.33 -0.01
CA GLU A 163 -12.00 12.51 -0.87
C GLU A 163 -11.12 12.38 -2.12
N GLN A 164 -10.01 11.63 -2.04
CA GLN A 164 -9.16 11.34 -3.21
C GLN A 164 -9.87 10.49 -4.28
N TRP A 165 -10.96 9.81 -3.92
CA TRP A 165 -11.71 8.92 -4.80
C TRP A 165 -13.12 9.41 -5.11
N LEU A 166 -13.76 10.13 -4.18
CA LEU A 166 -15.15 10.59 -4.31
C LEU A 166 -15.26 12.10 -4.49
N GLY A 167 -14.17 12.86 -4.40
CA GLY A 167 -14.22 14.32 -4.34
C GLY A 167 -14.70 14.82 -2.97
N SER A 168 -15.14 16.07 -2.88
CA SER A 168 -15.61 16.66 -1.61
C SER A 168 -16.81 15.91 -1.04
N LEU A 169 -16.66 15.36 0.17
CA LEU A 169 -17.71 14.53 0.79
C LEU A 169 -18.91 15.34 1.27
N ASN A 170 -20.11 14.78 1.10
CA ASN A 170 -21.32 15.36 1.67
C ASN A 170 -21.47 15.05 3.18
N SER A 171 -22.43 15.72 3.84
CA SER A 171 -22.62 15.59 5.29
C SER A 171 -22.98 14.17 5.74
N THR A 172 -23.58 13.35 4.88
CA THR A 172 -23.91 11.95 5.18
C THR A 172 -22.65 11.09 5.15
N GLN A 173 -21.82 11.22 4.12
CA GLN A 173 -20.54 10.51 4.00
C GLN A 173 -19.59 10.87 5.15
N GLN A 174 -19.52 12.15 5.55
CA GLN A 174 -18.73 12.58 6.70
C GLN A 174 -19.18 11.91 8.01
N ARG A 175 -20.50 11.77 8.21
CA ARG A 175 -21.08 11.08 9.38
C ARG A 175 -20.75 9.58 9.36
N ILE A 176 -20.90 8.92 8.22
CA ILE A 176 -20.55 7.50 8.04
C ILE A 176 -19.08 7.26 8.43
N ILE A 177 -18.16 8.11 7.98
CA ILE A 177 -16.73 7.99 8.30
C ILE A 177 -16.46 8.23 9.80
N LYS A 178 -17.16 9.17 10.42
CA LYS A 178 -17.05 9.45 11.85
C LYS A 178 -17.49 8.22 12.66
N ASP A 179 -18.69 7.71 12.41
CA ASP A 179 -19.27 6.58 13.13
C ASP A 179 -18.39 5.32 12.94
N TRP A 180 -17.96 5.06 11.70
CA TRP A 180 -16.99 4.00 11.40
C TRP A 180 -15.68 4.16 12.17
N SER A 181 -15.19 5.39 12.33
CA SER A 181 -13.93 5.63 13.03
C SER A 181 -14.06 5.44 14.54
N GLU A 182 -15.20 5.75 15.13
CA GLU A 182 -15.50 5.60 16.56
C GLU A 182 -15.63 4.13 16.97
N ASP A 183 -16.21 3.27 16.13
CA ASP A 183 -16.38 1.83 16.40
C ASP A 183 -15.07 1.02 16.46
N ARG A 184 -13.92 1.66 16.22
CA ARG A 184 -12.60 1.00 16.08
C ARG A 184 -11.61 1.43 17.16
N ILE A 185 -12.08 2.02 18.25
CA ILE A 185 -11.24 2.35 19.41
C ILE A 185 -10.48 1.07 19.87
N GLY A 186 -9.20 1.23 20.21
CA GLY A 186 -8.35 0.13 20.68
C GLY A 186 -7.71 -0.74 19.59
N GLN A 187 -8.28 -0.84 18.39
CA GLN A 187 -7.72 -1.69 17.32
C GLN A 187 -6.30 -1.28 16.90
N THR A 188 -6.01 0.03 16.92
CA THR A 188 -4.67 0.57 16.62
C THR A 188 -3.60 0.01 17.56
N ARG A 189 -3.92 -0.22 18.84
CA ARG A 189 -2.99 -0.80 19.81
C ARG A 189 -2.67 -2.26 19.46
N ILE A 190 -3.69 -3.04 19.14
CA ILE A 190 -3.54 -4.45 18.72
C ILE A 190 -2.71 -4.54 17.42
N TRP A 191 -2.94 -3.64 16.46
CA TRP A 191 -2.16 -3.58 15.23
C TRP A 191 -0.68 -3.27 15.49
N LEU A 192 -0.37 -2.31 16.38
CA LEU A 192 0.99 -1.96 16.77
C LEU A 192 1.69 -3.08 17.55
N GLU A 193 0.96 -3.79 18.40
CA GLU A 193 1.44 -4.98 19.11
C GLU A 193 1.76 -6.11 18.13
N GLY A 194 0.87 -6.42 17.19
CA GLY A 194 1.14 -7.42 16.16
C GLY A 194 2.38 -7.06 15.35
N ARG A 195 2.53 -5.79 14.95
CA ARG A 195 3.75 -5.30 14.29
C ARG A 195 5.00 -5.53 15.15
N ARG A 196 4.92 -5.34 16.48
CA ARG A 196 6.03 -5.62 17.42
C ARG A 196 6.38 -7.10 17.44
N ASN A 197 5.39 -7.99 17.48
CA ASN A 197 5.61 -9.43 17.51
C ASN A 197 6.31 -9.90 16.23
N TRP A 198 5.85 -9.43 15.07
CA TRP A 198 6.49 -9.71 13.79
C TRP A 198 7.94 -9.21 13.74
N GLN A 199 8.22 -7.99 14.23
CA GLN A 199 9.57 -7.45 14.26
C GLN A 199 10.51 -8.25 15.17
N LYS A 200 10.02 -8.72 16.33
CA LYS A 200 10.80 -9.60 17.20
C LYS A 200 11.12 -10.92 16.50
N ALA A 201 10.15 -11.52 15.82
CA ALA A 201 10.35 -12.75 15.07
C ALA A 201 11.36 -12.57 13.93
N LEU A 202 11.30 -11.43 13.22
CA LEU A 202 12.30 -11.08 12.22
C LEU A 202 13.70 -10.93 12.82
N LEU A 203 13.86 -10.18 13.91
CA LEU A 203 15.17 -9.99 14.53
C LEU A 203 15.77 -11.33 15.01
N ASN A 204 14.95 -12.19 15.61
CA ASN A 204 15.39 -13.55 15.97
C ASN A 204 15.82 -14.36 14.75
N ALA A 205 15.11 -14.26 13.62
CA ALA A 205 15.54 -14.91 12.38
C ALA A 205 16.88 -14.34 11.86
N LEU A 206 17.09 -13.02 11.98
CA LEU A 206 18.32 -12.34 11.56
C LEU A 206 19.53 -12.72 12.44
N ASP A 207 19.33 -12.94 13.73
CA ASP A 207 20.37 -13.44 14.63
C ASP A 207 20.86 -14.85 14.22
N ASN A 208 20.00 -15.62 13.55
CA ASN A 208 20.26 -16.98 13.08
C ASN A 208 20.39 -17.05 11.54
N ARG A 209 20.73 -15.95 10.86
CA ARG A 209 20.67 -15.84 9.40
C ARG A 209 21.62 -16.73 8.60
N HIS A 210 22.64 -17.28 9.27
CA HIS A 210 23.61 -18.20 8.66
C HIS A 210 23.23 -19.68 8.87
N GLU A 211 22.18 -19.97 9.64
CA GLU A 211 21.72 -21.32 9.89
C GLU A 211 20.92 -21.91 8.71
N PRO A 212 20.96 -23.24 8.50
CA PRO A 212 20.05 -23.91 7.58
C PRO A 212 18.58 -23.57 7.90
N GLY A 213 17.78 -23.29 6.88
CA GLY A 213 16.35 -22.97 7.04
C GLY A 213 16.02 -21.48 7.24
N PHE A 214 17.03 -20.59 7.25
CA PHE A 214 16.79 -19.14 7.29
C PHE A 214 15.84 -18.65 6.20
N LYS A 215 16.05 -19.11 4.95
CA LYS A 215 15.19 -18.77 3.81
C LYS A 215 13.73 -19.13 4.05
N ASP A 216 13.46 -20.32 4.59
CA ASP A 216 12.09 -20.79 4.84
C ASP A 216 11.44 -19.97 5.96
N THR A 217 12.23 -19.64 7.00
CA THR A 217 11.78 -18.76 8.10
C THR A 217 11.38 -17.37 7.60
N ILE A 218 12.22 -16.73 6.78
CA ILE A 218 11.89 -15.42 6.19
C ILE A 218 10.70 -15.52 5.23
N THR A 219 10.62 -16.60 4.46
CA THR A 219 9.49 -16.87 3.55
C THR A 219 8.18 -16.95 4.33
N GLU A 220 8.15 -17.67 5.45
CA GLU A 220 6.99 -17.78 6.32
C GLU A 220 6.62 -16.43 6.95
N LEU A 221 7.61 -15.69 7.47
CA LEU A 221 7.38 -14.37 8.06
C LEU A 221 6.76 -13.38 7.07
N ILE A 222 7.15 -13.43 5.78
CA ILE A 222 6.62 -12.53 4.75
C ILE A 222 5.24 -12.98 4.27
N ASN A 223 5.09 -14.25 3.89
CA ASN A 223 3.89 -14.74 3.21
C ASN A 223 2.75 -15.08 4.17
N ASN A 224 3.07 -15.41 5.43
CA ASN A 224 2.11 -15.80 6.47
C ASN A 224 2.23 -14.91 7.72
N SER A 225 2.46 -13.61 7.51
CA SER A 225 2.80 -12.66 8.58
C SER A 225 1.81 -12.60 9.75
N ALA A 226 0.53 -12.97 9.54
CA ALA A 226 -0.49 -12.99 10.59
C ALA A 226 -0.11 -13.92 11.75
N VAL A 227 0.51 -15.08 11.46
CA VAL A 227 0.94 -16.05 12.47
C VAL A 227 1.93 -15.41 13.46
N ALA A 228 2.96 -14.74 12.94
CA ALA A 228 3.96 -14.07 13.77
C ALA A 228 3.44 -12.79 14.45
N ARG A 229 2.32 -12.24 14.00
CA ARG A 229 1.66 -11.07 14.62
C ARG A 229 0.77 -11.47 15.80
N GLY A 230 0.24 -12.70 15.79
CA GLY A 230 -0.53 -13.29 16.87
C GLY A 230 -2.05 -13.20 16.69
N ASP A 231 -2.80 -14.00 17.44
CA ASP A 231 -4.24 -14.23 17.25
C ASP A 231 -5.08 -12.94 17.36
N GLY A 232 -4.71 -12.05 18.29
CA GLY A 232 -5.37 -10.75 18.43
C GLY A 232 -5.27 -9.91 17.15
N TYR A 233 -4.13 -9.96 16.45
CA TYR A 233 -3.99 -9.28 15.16
C TYR A 233 -4.87 -9.93 14.08
N THR A 234 -4.88 -11.25 13.99
CA THR A 234 -5.67 -12.00 13.01
C THR A 234 -7.16 -11.68 13.15
N GLU A 235 -7.67 -11.70 14.39
CA GLU A 235 -9.07 -11.40 14.67
C GLU A 235 -9.45 -9.96 14.27
N ILE A 236 -8.62 -8.97 14.61
CA ILE A 236 -8.92 -7.58 14.20
C ILE A 236 -8.84 -7.40 12.69
N MET A 237 -7.97 -8.13 11.99
CA MET A 237 -7.82 -7.99 10.55
C MET A 237 -9.03 -8.55 9.82
N ASN A 238 -9.56 -9.70 10.25
CA ASN A 238 -10.78 -10.28 9.68
C ASN A 238 -11.96 -9.31 9.81
N ARG A 239 -12.18 -8.78 11.03
CA ARG A 239 -13.21 -7.76 11.28
C ARG A 239 -12.97 -6.48 10.48
N SER A 240 -11.72 -6.07 10.32
CA SER A 240 -11.37 -4.85 9.58
C SER A 240 -11.65 -4.97 8.08
N ILE A 241 -11.50 -6.16 7.48
CA ILE A 241 -11.78 -6.39 6.06
C ILE A 241 -13.27 -6.24 5.79
N GLU A 242 -14.11 -6.94 6.53
CA GLU A 242 -15.58 -6.86 6.41
C GLU A 242 -16.05 -5.43 6.63
N ALA A 243 -15.51 -4.79 7.66
CA ALA A 243 -16.02 -3.51 8.06
C ALA A 243 -15.45 -2.36 7.19
N MET A 244 -14.37 -2.59 6.42
CA MET A 244 -13.97 -1.72 5.30
C MET A 244 -14.91 -1.90 4.10
N ALA A 245 -15.40 -3.11 3.85
CA ALA A 245 -16.40 -3.38 2.81
C ALA A 245 -17.65 -2.55 3.03
N SER A 246 -18.17 -2.61 4.26
CA SER A 246 -19.35 -1.83 4.67
C SER A 246 -19.12 -0.34 4.52
N LEU A 247 -17.94 0.18 4.91
CA LEU A 247 -17.64 1.61 4.72
C LEU A 247 -17.70 2.03 3.26
N ILE A 248 -17.05 1.27 2.37
CA ILE A 248 -17.04 1.58 0.93
C ILE A 248 -18.47 1.56 0.41
N GLN A 249 -19.25 0.54 0.77
CA GLN A 249 -20.63 0.42 0.37
C GLN A 249 -21.48 1.60 0.84
N ASP A 250 -21.43 1.93 2.14
CA ASP A 250 -22.23 3.01 2.73
C ASP A 250 -21.87 4.37 2.11
N LEU A 251 -20.58 4.60 1.82
CA LEU A 251 -20.11 5.80 1.12
C LEU A 251 -20.64 5.90 -0.32
N LEU A 252 -20.70 4.76 -1.04
CA LEU A 252 -21.23 4.70 -2.39
C LEU A 252 -22.75 4.87 -2.41
N LEU A 253 -23.47 4.27 -1.47
CA LEU A 253 -24.92 4.45 -1.34
C LEU A 253 -25.30 5.88 -0.96
N ALA A 254 -24.44 6.57 -0.20
CA ALA A 254 -24.61 7.98 0.15
C ALA A 254 -24.07 8.95 -0.92
N SER A 255 -23.62 8.44 -2.08
CA SER A 255 -23.04 9.27 -3.15
C SER A 255 -24.09 10.02 -3.96
N GLU A 256 -23.72 11.23 -4.36
CA GLU A 256 -24.42 12.01 -5.38
C GLU A 256 -23.76 11.74 -6.75
N PRO A 257 -24.41 12.09 -7.89
CA PRO A 257 -23.83 11.87 -9.22
C PRO A 257 -22.41 12.41 -9.37
N SER A 258 -22.11 13.58 -8.78
CA SER A 258 -20.76 14.17 -8.77
C SER A 258 -19.69 13.27 -8.15
N HIS A 259 -20.01 12.52 -7.10
CA HIS A 259 -19.06 11.60 -6.47
C HIS A 259 -18.78 10.38 -7.35
N LEU A 260 -19.83 9.84 -8.00
CA LEU A 260 -19.69 8.71 -8.91
C LEU A 260 -18.93 9.11 -10.18
N ASP A 261 -19.17 10.31 -10.70
CA ASP A 261 -18.41 10.89 -11.82
C ASP A 261 -16.92 11.05 -11.45
N HIS A 262 -16.62 11.56 -10.25
CA HIS A 262 -15.23 11.70 -9.78
C HIS A 262 -14.55 10.34 -9.63
N LEU A 263 -15.24 9.34 -9.08
CA LEU A 263 -14.75 7.98 -8.96
C LEU A 263 -14.48 7.36 -10.33
N ALA A 264 -15.39 7.52 -11.28
CA ALA A 264 -15.25 7.02 -12.64
C ALA A 264 -14.06 7.69 -13.37
N GLU A 265 -13.91 9.01 -13.25
CA GLU A 265 -12.76 9.75 -13.81
C GLU A 265 -11.45 9.24 -13.20
N ARG A 266 -11.42 9.06 -11.87
CA ARG A 266 -10.23 8.58 -11.16
C ARG A 266 -9.84 7.16 -11.58
N ALA A 267 -10.82 6.26 -11.69
CA ALA A 267 -10.64 4.90 -12.15
C ALA A 267 -10.13 4.86 -13.60
N SER A 268 -10.72 5.66 -14.49
CA SER A 268 -10.30 5.77 -15.90
C SER A 268 -8.86 6.29 -16.04
N LYS A 269 -8.51 7.34 -15.29
CA LYS A 269 -7.14 7.87 -15.27
C LYS A 269 -6.13 6.83 -14.78
N LEU A 270 -6.44 6.13 -13.69
CA LEU A 270 -5.55 5.10 -13.14
C LEU A 270 -5.43 3.90 -14.09
N HIS A 271 -6.52 3.53 -14.77
CA HIS A 271 -6.55 2.48 -15.78
C HIS A 271 -5.56 2.81 -16.92
N GLY A 272 -5.70 3.99 -17.52
CA GLY A 272 -4.79 4.44 -18.57
C GLY A 272 -3.33 4.59 -18.09
N ASP A 273 -3.10 4.85 -16.80
CA ASP A 273 -1.75 4.81 -16.23
C ASP A 273 -1.19 3.39 -16.16
N PHE A 274 -1.95 2.41 -15.70
CA PHE A 274 -1.52 1.02 -15.61
C PHE A 274 -1.32 0.38 -16.98
N GLU A 275 -2.17 0.70 -17.97
CA GLU A 275 -1.96 0.28 -19.35
C GLU A 275 -0.65 0.84 -19.92
N ALA A 276 -0.40 2.14 -19.74
CA ALA A 276 0.82 2.78 -20.24
C ALA A 276 2.10 2.28 -19.55
N LEU A 277 1.99 1.75 -18.33
CA LEU A 277 3.09 1.18 -17.56
C LEU A 277 3.25 -0.33 -17.78
N THR A 278 2.28 -0.99 -18.40
CA THR A 278 2.33 -2.43 -18.67
C THR A 278 3.46 -2.72 -19.64
N CYS A 279 4.32 -3.67 -19.27
CA CYS A 279 5.40 -4.09 -20.15
C CYS A 279 4.84 -4.97 -21.25
N THR A 280 5.05 -4.57 -22.50
CA THR A 280 4.86 -5.49 -23.63
C THR A 280 5.85 -6.64 -23.48
N GLN A 281 5.37 -7.88 -23.62
CA GLN A 281 6.28 -9.00 -23.75
C GLN A 281 7.02 -8.80 -25.07
N ASP A 282 8.28 -8.38 -25.01
CA ASP A 282 9.16 -8.55 -26.16
C ASP A 282 9.20 -10.06 -26.46
N PHE A 283 8.75 -10.42 -27.67
CA PHE A 283 8.61 -11.79 -28.18
C PHE A 283 9.93 -12.56 -28.21
#